data_AF-A0A955CNW5-F1
#
_entry.id   AF-A0A955CNW5-F1
#
_cell.length_a   1.000
_cell.length_b   1.000
_cell.length_c   1.000
_cell.angle_alpha   90.00
_cell.angle_beta   90.00
_cell.angle_gamma   90.00
#
_symmetry.space_group_name_H-M   'P 1'
#
loop_
_entity.id
_entity.type
_entity.pdbx_description
1 polymer ?
#
loop_
_entity_poly.entity_id
_entity_poly.type
_entity_poly.pdbx_seq_one_letter_code
_entity_poly.pdbx_strand_id
1 'polypeptide(L)'
;MSIHFGSSRFVFAPITWEPELLAKLETHHIVAWSPKSAIRTRFGARLKQFLDAQSSTEVLVLHGRGILDLEGFCAQLERLIPSERLECTIDGKHGVASLMRSDAGGVHGMPAKQRFFLWHDADVLHRKDPSLFEQLVEVIGGVSAELEFGNDGGYLMQRCVYLGGRSLAEHARDPQSRFHSWEPDGPGAPFWSLVSGEERPSTALCSIDTLMLE
;
A
#
# COMPACT_ATOMS: atom_id res chain seq x y z
N MET A 1 33.28 -34.08 26.13
CA MET A 1 32.64 -32.76 26.39
C MET A 1 31.40 -32.72 25.51
N SER A 2 30.24 -33.02 26.08
CA SER A 2 28.99 -33.17 25.31
C SER A 2 28.21 -31.87 25.41
N ILE A 3 27.98 -31.23 24.27
CA ILE A 3 27.25 -29.96 24.21
C ILE A 3 25.76 -30.29 24.28
N HIS A 4 25.12 -29.95 25.40
CA HIS A 4 23.67 -30.01 25.53
C HIS A 4 23.06 -28.83 24.77
N PHE A 5 22.38 -29.12 23.67
CA PHE A 5 21.44 -28.16 23.07
C PHE A 5 20.28 -27.97 24.06
N GLY A 6 20.26 -26.80 24.71
CA GLY A 6 19.13 -26.38 25.50
C GLY A 6 17.86 -26.41 24.65
N SER A 7 16.79 -26.93 25.23
CA SER A 7 15.42 -26.93 24.72
C SER A 7 14.93 -25.49 24.50
N SER A 8 15.43 -24.81 23.48
CA SER A 8 14.72 -23.69 22.88
C SER A 8 13.56 -24.29 22.13
N ARG A 9 12.38 -24.30 22.76
CA ARG A 9 11.13 -24.52 22.05
C ARG A 9 11.00 -23.36 21.07
N PHE A 10 11.49 -23.54 19.84
CA PHE A 10 11.10 -22.72 18.71
C PHE A 10 9.60 -22.98 18.50
N VAL A 11 8.78 -22.16 19.16
CA VAL A 11 7.36 -22.09 18.86
C VAL A 11 7.27 -21.23 17.61
N PHE A 12 7.25 -21.88 16.45
CA PHE A 12 6.76 -21.22 15.25
C PHE A 12 5.30 -20.86 15.54
N ALA A 13 5.01 -19.56 15.64
CA ALA A 13 3.63 -19.12 15.61
C ALA A 13 3.06 -19.62 14.27
N PRO A 14 1.89 -20.28 14.26
CA PRO A 14 1.28 -20.70 13.01
C PRO A 14 1.06 -19.44 12.16
N ILE A 15 1.65 -19.46 10.97
CA ILE A 15 1.36 -18.51 9.91
C ILE A 15 -0.04 -18.91 9.43
N THR A 16 -1.02 -18.02 9.55
CA THR A 16 -2.42 -18.36 9.22
C THR A 16 -2.85 -17.66 7.95
N TRP A 17 -3.05 -16.36 7.99
CA TRP A 17 -3.58 -15.58 6.86
C TRP A 17 -2.51 -14.82 6.07
N GLU A 18 -1.30 -14.64 6.62
CA GLU A 18 -0.27 -13.79 6.02
C GLU A 18 0.17 -14.21 4.59
N PRO A 19 0.39 -15.51 4.28
CA PRO A 19 0.79 -15.96 2.95
C PRO A 19 -0.31 -15.81 1.92
N GLU A 20 -1.57 -16.05 2.31
CA GLU A 20 -2.72 -15.84 1.44
C GLU A 20 -2.87 -14.36 1.09
N LEU A 21 -2.67 -13.48 2.08
CA LEU A 21 -2.69 -12.05 1.84
C LEU A 21 -1.53 -11.60 0.96
N LEU A 22 -0.33 -12.18 1.13
CA LEU A 22 0.82 -11.90 0.25
C LEU A 22 0.52 -12.34 -1.19
N ALA A 23 0.01 -13.55 -1.40
CA ALA A 23 -0.40 -14.03 -2.72
C ALA A 23 -1.47 -13.12 -3.35
N LYS A 24 -2.39 -12.59 -2.53
CA LYS A 24 -3.37 -11.61 -3.01
C LYS A 24 -2.72 -10.28 -3.37
N LEU A 25 -1.76 -9.82 -2.56
CA LEU A 25 -1.00 -8.60 -2.80
C LEU A 25 -0.22 -8.66 -4.11
N GLU A 26 0.27 -9.82 -4.53
CA GLU A 26 0.96 -9.96 -5.83
C GLU A 26 0.14 -9.42 -7.01
N THR A 27 -1.18 -9.41 -6.92
CA THR A 27 -2.08 -8.98 -8.01
C THR A 27 -3.00 -7.83 -7.62
N HIS A 28 -3.14 -7.50 -6.33
CA HIS A 28 -4.14 -6.52 -5.87
C HIS A 28 -3.60 -5.59 -4.80
N HIS A 29 -4.03 -4.33 -4.82
CA HIS A 29 -4.09 -3.51 -3.62
C HIS A 29 -5.12 -4.09 -2.65
N ILE A 30 -4.96 -3.85 -1.35
CA ILE A 30 -5.88 -4.37 -0.34
C ILE A 30 -6.49 -3.22 0.45
N VAL A 31 -7.81 -3.18 0.52
CA VAL A 31 -8.52 -2.44 1.56
C VAL A 31 -8.85 -3.43 2.68
N ALA A 32 -8.15 -3.31 3.80
CA ALA A 32 -8.36 -4.16 4.97
C ALA A 32 -9.03 -3.37 6.09
N TRP A 33 -10.15 -3.88 6.60
CA TRP A 33 -10.97 -3.12 7.55
C TRP A 33 -11.35 -3.91 8.80
N SER A 34 -11.51 -3.17 9.90
CA SER A 34 -12.15 -3.64 11.12
C SER A 34 -12.76 -2.45 11.88
N PRO A 35 -13.95 -2.59 12.48
CA PRO A 35 -14.49 -1.56 13.37
C PRO A 35 -13.62 -1.36 14.63
N LYS A 36 -12.78 -2.33 15.00
CA LYS A 36 -11.96 -2.31 16.22
C LYS A 36 -10.56 -1.80 15.92
N SER A 37 -10.22 -0.61 16.42
CA SER A 37 -8.88 -0.01 16.21
C SER A 37 -7.74 -0.90 16.70
N ALA A 38 -7.90 -1.56 17.86
CA ALA A 38 -6.90 -2.47 18.40
C ALA A 38 -6.59 -3.65 17.45
N ILE A 39 -7.61 -4.18 16.77
CA ILE A 39 -7.47 -5.24 15.78
C ILE A 39 -6.71 -4.74 14.55
N ARG A 40 -7.05 -3.55 14.04
CA ARG A 40 -6.32 -2.93 12.91
C ARG A 40 -4.85 -2.72 13.22
N THR A 41 -4.53 -2.21 14.41
CA THR A 41 -3.14 -2.00 14.86
C THR A 41 -2.38 -3.31 14.92
N ARG A 42 -2.95 -4.35 15.53
CA ARG A 42 -2.33 -5.67 15.62
C ARG A 42 -2.13 -6.31 14.24
N PHE A 43 -3.12 -6.20 13.37
CA PHE A 43 -3.05 -6.68 11.99
C PHE A 43 -1.91 -6.01 11.21
N GLY A 44 -1.87 -4.68 11.17
CA GLY A 44 -0.85 -3.97 10.42
C GLY A 44 0.56 -4.20 10.99
N ALA A 45 0.71 -4.31 12.31
CA ALA A 45 1.99 -4.65 12.93
C ALA A 45 2.47 -6.07 12.54
N ARG A 46 1.57 -7.07 12.59
CA ARG A 46 1.89 -8.45 12.16
C ARG A 46 2.20 -8.51 10.67
N LEU A 47 1.40 -7.84 9.83
CA LEU A 47 1.60 -7.80 8.40
C LEU A 47 2.96 -7.17 8.06
N LYS A 48 3.29 -6.04 8.67
CA LYS A 48 4.59 -5.39 8.49
C LYS A 48 5.73 -6.34 8.83
N GLN A 49 5.67 -6.98 10.00
CA GLN A 49 6.69 -7.94 10.44
C GLN A 49 6.85 -9.11 9.45
N PHE A 50 5.74 -9.62 8.91
CA PHE A 50 5.76 -10.70 7.93
C PHE A 50 6.34 -10.26 6.58
N LEU A 51 5.96 -9.08 6.08
CA LEU A 51 6.45 -8.53 4.82
C LEU A 51 7.93 -8.12 4.90
N ASP A 52 8.37 -7.54 6.02
CA ASP A 52 9.78 -7.19 6.26
C ASP A 52 10.70 -8.44 6.24
N ALA A 53 10.15 -9.62 6.54
CA ALA A 53 10.89 -10.88 6.51
C ALA A 53 11.05 -11.46 5.09
N GLN A 54 10.36 -10.90 4.08
CA GLN A 54 10.47 -11.32 2.70
C GLN A 54 11.74 -10.74 2.05
N SER A 55 12.39 -11.53 1.19
CA SER A 55 13.58 -11.07 0.48
C SER A 55 13.23 -10.00 -0.55
N SER A 56 14.14 -9.03 -0.75
CA SER A 56 13.98 -7.95 -1.75
C SER A 56 12.66 -7.16 -1.62
N THR A 57 12.14 -7.05 -0.40
CA THR A 57 10.89 -6.35 -0.09
C THR A 57 11.16 -5.09 0.71
N GLU A 58 10.53 -3.99 0.31
CA GLU A 58 10.48 -2.72 1.02
C GLU A 58 9.07 -2.52 1.58
N VAL A 59 8.96 -2.18 2.87
CA VAL A 59 7.66 -1.94 3.52
C VAL A 59 7.64 -0.53 4.10
N LEU A 60 6.84 0.34 3.50
CA LEU A 60 6.72 1.76 3.85
C LEU A 60 5.42 2.02 4.61
N VAL A 61 5.52 2.56 5.82
CA VAL A 61 4.36 2.73 6.70
C VAL A 61 3.91 4.18 6.73
N LEU A 62 2.66 4.42 6.31
CA LEU A 62 1.99 5.71 6.39
C LEU A 62 1.04 5.72 7.60
N HIS A 63 1.19 6.71 8.46
CA HIS A 63 0.36 6.90 9.66
C HIS A 63 -0.76 7.91 9.37
N GLY A 64 -1.92 7.44 8.95
CA GLY A 64 -3.06 8.24 8.50
C GLY A 64 -3.63 9.20 9.53
N ARG A 65 -3.44 8.96 10.84
CA ARG A 65 -3.79 9.94 11.88
C ARG A 65 -3.06 11.29 11.74
N GLY A 66 -1.89 11.29 11.10
CA GLY A 66 -1.12 12.51 10.80
C GLY A 66 -1.25 12.99 9.35
N ILE A 67 -2.14 12.41 8.56
CA ILE A 67 -2.36 12.78 7.15
C ILE A 67 -3.77 13.39 7.07
N LEU A 68 -3.85 14.71 7.14
CA LEU A 68 -5.11 15.46 7.13
C LEU A 68 -5.29 16.30 5.85
N ASP A 69 -4.20 16.42 5.08
CA ASP A 69 -4.06 17.18 3.85
C ASP A 69 -2.87 16.62 3.06
N LEU A 70 -2.59 17.22 1.89
CA LEU A 70 -1.53 16.78 0.99
C LEU A 70 -0.14 17.02 1.59
N GLU A 71 0.05 18.12 2.32
CA GLU A 71 1.32 18.43 3.00
C GLU A 71 1.67 17.34 4.03
N GLY A 72 0.71 16.93 4.85
CA GLY A 72 0.86 15.84 5.81
C GLY A 72 1.18 14.50 5.14
N PHE A 73 0.60 14.22 3.97
CA PHE A 73 0.94 13.02 3.17
C PHE A 73 2.38 13.09 2.67
N CYS A 74 2.74 14.19 2.00
CA CYS A 74 4.06 14.45 1.43
C CYS A 74 5.16 14.38 2.51
N ALA A 75 4.95 14.99 3.67
CA ALA A 75 5.90 14.96 4.78
C ALA A 75 6.14 13.55 5.36
N GLN A 76 5.20 12.61 5.22
CA GLN A 76 5.48 11.20 5.53
C GLN A 76 6.21 10.51 4.39
N LEU A 77 5.80 10.77 3.15
CA LEU A 77 6.39 10.13 1.98
C LEU A 77 7.88 10.47 1.79
N GLU A 78 8.28 11.74 1.98
CA GLU A 78 9.69 12.16 1.93
C GLU A 78 10.58 11.47 2.97
N ARG A 79 10.02 11.09 4.12
CA ARG A 79 10.76 10.35 5.16
C ARG A 79 10.90 8.87 4.84
N LEU A 80 10.05 8.35 3.98
CA LEU A 80 10.00 6.94 3.60
C LEU A 80 10.80 6.68 2.33
N ILE A 81 10.81 7.62 1.38
CA ILE A 81 11.46 7.49 0.08
C ILE A 81 12.53 8.59 -0.04
N PRO A 82 13.82 8.23 -0.06
CA PRO A 82 14.90 9.20 -0.27
C PRO A 82 14.73 9.95 -1.59
N SER A 83 14.69 11.29 -1.55
CA SER A 83 14.59 12.15 -2.72
C SER A 83 15.24 13.50 -2.46
N GLU A 84 15.67 14.19 -3.52
CA GLU A 84 16.26 15.52 -3.42
C GLU A 84 15.24 16.60 -3.03
N ARG A 85 13.96 16.46 -3.46
CA ARG A 85 12.86 17.37 -3.13
C ARG A 85 11.50 16.83 -3.60
N LEU A 86 10.48 16.81 -2.72
CA LEU A 86 9.07 16.63 -3.11
C LEU A 86 8.39 18.00 -3.20
N GLU A 87 7.74 18.26 -4.33
CA GLU A 87 6.73 19.31 -4.42
C GLU A 87 5.41 18.73 -3.89
N CYS A 88 4.72 19.46 -3.01
CA CYS A 88 3.45 19.02 -2.42
C CYS A 88 2.30 19.11 -3.42
N THR A 89 2.43 18.35 -4.51
CA THR A 89 1.48 18.21 -5.62
C THR A 89 1.26 16.72 -5.88
N ILE A 90 0.06 16.36 -6.35
CA ILE A 90 -0.28 14.98 -6.71
C ILE A 90 0.59 14.53 -7.89
N ASP A 91 0.58 15.32 -8.97
CA ASP A 91 1.34 15.10 -10.19
C ASP A 91 2.48 16.11 -10.36
N GLY A 92 3.20 15.99 -11.48
CA GLY A 92 4.33 16.84 -11.84
C GLY A 92 5.68 16.15 -11.66
N LYS A 93 6.73 16.78 -12.19
CA LYS A 93 8.10 16.22 -12.20
C LYS A 93 8.65 15.90 -10.80
N HIS A 94 8.14 16.59 -9.78
CA HIS A 94 8.56 16.42 -8.39
C HIS A 94 7.38 16.13 -7.46
N GLY A 95 6.20 15.76 -8.00
CA GLY A 95 5.02 15.43 -7.21
C GLY A 95 5.02 14.02 -6.64
N VAL A 96 3.95 13.67 -5.92
CA VAL A 96 3.75 12.35 -5.30
C VAL A 96 3.94 11.23 -6.32
N ALA A 97 3.31 11.32 -7.49
CA ALA A 97 3.40 10.29 -8.52
C ALA A 97 4.84 10.08 -8.99
N SER A 98 5.65 11.14 -9.12
CA SER A 98 7.05 11.02 -9.53
C SER A 98 7.91 10.39 -8.45
N LEU A 99 7.70 10.77 -7.18
CA LEU A 99 8.42 10.19 -6.06
C LEU A 99 8.11 8.70 -5.90
N MET A 100 6.85 8.30 -6.06
CA MET A 100 6.47 6.88 -5.98
C MET A 100 7.09 6.02 -7.08
N ARG A 101 7.35 6.58 -8.27
CA ARG A 101 8.10 5.89 -9.34
C ARG A 101 9.58 5.68 -9.01
N SER A 102 10.13 6.42 -8.06
CA SER A 102 11.56 6.34 -7.76
C SER A 102 11.93 4.98 -7.17
N ASP A 103 13.02 4.42 -7.67
CA ASP A 103 13.67 3.27 -7.05
C ASP A 103 14.41 3.79 -5.81
N ALA A 104 13.88 3.49 -4.63
CA ALA A 104 14.57 3.78 -3.39
C ALA A 104 15.69 2.74 -3.33
N GLY A 105 16.94 3.17 -3.51
CA GLY A 105 18.11 2.29 -3.46
C GLY A 105 17.99 1.37 -2.25
N GLY A 106 17.73 0.08 -2.50
CA GLY A 106 17.08 -0.75 -1.51
C GLY A 106 17.96 -1.09 -0.31
N VAL A 107 17.39 -1.88 0.60
CA VAL A 107 18.05 -2.33 1.83
C VAL A 107 19.36 -3.06 1.48
N HIS A 108 20.48 -2.56 2.00
CA HIS A 108 21.85 -3.06 1.71
C HIS A 108 22.36 -2.86 0.28
N GLY A 109 21.83 -1.89 -0.48
CA GLY A 109 22.31 -1.56 -1.83
C GLY A 109 21.82 -2.51 -2.93
N MET A 110 20.89 -3.42 -2.59
CA MET A 110 20.16 -4.23 -3.55
C MET A 110 18.80 -3.58 -3.83
N PRO A 111 18.41 -3.34 -5.10
CA PRO A 111 17.11 -2.74 -5.41
C PRO A 111 15.96 -3.65 -4.92
N ALA A 112 14.91 -3.03 -4.41
CA ALA A 112 13.71 -3.76 -4.01
C ALA A 112 12.99 -4.29 -5.25
N LYS A 113 12.47 -5.52 -5.17
CA LYS A 113 11.59 -6.09 -6.19
C LYS A 113 10.12 -5.88 -5.84
N GLN A 114 9.83 -5.72 -4.56
CA GLN A 114 8.48 -5.52 -4.04
C GLN A 114 8.50 -4.32 -3.10
N ARG A 115 7.54 -3.40 -3.26
CA ARG A 115 7.29 -2.28 -2.37
C ARG A 115 5.85 -2.32 -1.88
N PHE A 116 5.67 -2.44 -0.57
CA PHE A 116 4.37 -2.42 0.08
C PHE A 116 4.19 -1.15 0.89
N PHE A 117 3.18 -0.36 0.56
CA PHE A 117 2.70 0.70 1.43
C PHE A 117 1.68 0.14 2.42
N LEU A 118 1.88 0.38 3.72
CA LEU A 118 0.90 0.10 4.75
C LEU A 118 0.33 1.43 5.28
N TRP A 119 -0.85 1.82 4.79
CA TRP A 119 -1.51 3.06 5.20
C TRP A 119 -2.47 2.81 6.35
N HIS A 120 -1.99 3.03 7.57
CA HIS A 120 -2.77 2.93 8.80
C HIS A 120 -3.79 4.06 8.93
N ASP A 121 -5.00 3.74 9.40
CA ASP A 121 -6.07 4.73 9.62
C ASP A 121 -6.31 5.61 8.38
N ALA A 122 -6.28 5.00 7.18
CA ALA A 122 -6.47 5.68 5.89
C ALA A 122 -7.84 6.35 5.78
N ASP A 123 -8.82 5.82 6.52
CA ASP A 123 -10.16 6.37 6.67
C ASP A 123 -10.19 7.77 7.33
N VAL A 124 -9.11 8.20 7.97
CA VAL A 124 -8.98 9.56 8.52
C VAL A 124 -8.99 10.60 7.41
N LEU A 125 -8.14 10.45 6.39
CA LEU A 125 -8.10 11.39 5.28
C LEU A 125 -9.40 11.32 4.48
N HIS A 126 -9.90 10.12 4.18
CA HIS A 126 -11.17 9.95 3.49
C HIS A 126 -12.33 10.72 4.15
N ARG A 127 -12.42 10.72 5.49
CA ARG A 127 -13.45 11.51 6.19
C ARG A 127 -13.19 13.01 6.19
N LYS A 128 -11.92 13.43 6.13
CA LYS A 128 -11.52 14.83 6.23
C LYS A 128 -11.60 15.54 4.88
N ASP A 129 -11.10 14.90 3.84
CA ASP A 129 -11.07 15.36 2.46
C ASP A 129 -11.21 14.13 1.53
N PRO A 130 -12.45 13.74 1.18
CA PRO A 130 -12.69 12.59 0.32
C PRO A 130 -12.05 12.75 -1.07
N SER A 131 -12.02 13.98 -1.60
CA SER A 131 -11.48 14.24 -2.94
C SER A 131 -9.97 14.03 -2.98
N LEU A 132 -9.24 14.56 -1.99
CA LEU A 132 -7.80 14.32 -1.88
C LEU A 132 -7.49 12.84 -1.62
N PHE A 133 -8.29 12.17 -0.79
CA PHE A 133 -8.13 10.74 -0.56
C PHE A 133 -8.27 9.94 -1.86
N GLU A 134 -9.28 10.24 -2.67
CA GLU A 134 -9.50 9.60 -3.97
C GLU A 134 -8.35 9.85 -4.95
N GLN A 135 -7.86 11.09 -5.04
CA GLN A 135 -6.69 11.43 -5.87
C GLN A 135 -5.44 10.64 -5.46
N LEU A 136 -5.21 10.48 -4.15
CA LEU A 136 -4.06 9.71 -3.65
C LEU A 136 -4.23 8.20 -3.88
N VAL A 137 -5.43 7.64 -3.69
CA VAL A 137 -5.73 6.24 -4.01
C VAL A 137 -5.49 5.97 -5.49
N GLU A 138 -5.97 6.87 -6.34
CA GLU A 138 -5.80 6.80 -7.79
C GLU A 138 -4.32 6.84 -8.18
N VAL A 139 -3.54 7.81 -7.68
CA VAL A 139 -2.11 7.90 -8.00
C VAL A 139 -1.34 6.69 -7.48
N ILE A 140 -1.65 6.19 -6.28
CA ILE A 140 -1.01 4.99 -5.75
C ILE A 140 -1.30 3.78 -6.65
N GLY A 141 -2.56 3.58 -7.06
CA GLY A 141 -2.97 2.49 -7.94
C GLY A 141 -2.38 2.62 -9.34
N GLY A 142 -2.44 3.83 -9.90
CA GLY A 142 -1.96 4.15 -11.23
C GLY A 142 -0.45 3.99 -11.38
N VAL A 143 0.35 4.54 -10.46
CA VAL A 143 1.81 4.36 -10.46
C VAL A 143 2.17 2.89 -10.26
N SER A 144 1.44 2.18 -9.41
CA SER A 144 1.62 0.73 -9.24
C SER A 144 1.40 -0.05 -10.54
N ALA A 145 0.34 0.26 -11.28
CA ALA A 145 0.03 -0.39 -12.55
C ALA A 145 1.04 0.00 -13.65
N GLU A 146 1.45 1.27 -13.72
CA GLU A 146 2.48 1.73 -14.65
C GLU A 146 3.83 1.03 -14.42
N LEU A 147 4.27 0.90 -13.17
CA LEU A 147 5.54 0.25 -12.83
C LEU A 147 5.55 -1.23 -13.22
N GLU A 148 4.39 -1.89 -13.17
CA GLU A 148 4.25 -3.32 -13.45
C GLU A 148 4.05 -3.64 -14.93
N PHE A 149 3.26 -2.84 -15.63
CA PHE A 149 2.83 -3.14 -17.01
C PHE A 149 3.34 -2.16 -18.06
N GLY A 150 3.70 -0.94 -17.66
CA GLY A 150 4.10 0.14 -18.57
C GLY A 150 5.61 0.29 -18.76
N ASN A 151 6.45 -0.41 -17.98
CA ASN A 151 7.90 -0.22 -17.99
C ASN A 151 8.65 -1.42 -18.60
N ASP A 152 9.38 -1.18 -19.70
CA ASP A 152 10.15 -2.20 -20.45
C ASP A 152 11.39 -2.76 -19.71
N GLY A 153 11.69 -2.34 -18.47
CA GLY A 153 12.91 -2.77 -17.78
C GLY A 153 12.93 -2.75 -16.25
N GLY A 154 11.85 -2.33 -15.57
CA GLY A 154 11.78 -2.29 -14.11
C GLY A 154 10.87 -3.38 -13.54
N TYR A 155 11.40 -4.25 -12.68
CA TYR A 155 10.63 -5.33 -12.01
C TYR A 155 10.15 -4.93 -10.61
N LEU A 156 9.79 -3.66 -10.39
CA LEU A 156 9.29 -3.23 -9.09
C LEU A 156 7.77 -3.44 -9.04
N MET A 157 7.33 -4.46 -8.32
CA MET A 157 5.92 -4.59 -7.96
C MET A 157 5.63 -3.67 -6.77
N GLN A 158 4.67 -2.76 -6.94
CA GLN A 158 4.25 -1.85 -5.88
C GLN A 158 2.79 -2.10 -5.53
N ARG A 159 2.48 -2.19 -4.23
CA ARG A 159 1.10 -2.38 -3.74
C ARG A 159 0.84 -1.60 -2.47
N CYS A 160 -0.43 -1.33 -2.19
CA CYS A 160 -0.85 -0.63 -0.99
C CYS A 160 -1.89 -1.44 -0.22
N VAL A 161 -1.73 -1.48 1.10
CA VAL A 161 -2.72 -1.96 2.05
C VAL A 161 -3.28 -0.75 2.79
N TYR A 162 -4.52 -0.41 2.47
CA TYR A 162 -5.29 0.64 3.14
C TYR A 162 -5.99 0.05 4.36
N LEU A 163 -5.60 0.48 5.56
CA LEU A 163 -6.16 0.02 6.82
C LEU A 163 -7.13 1.05 7.39
N GLY A 164 -8.38 0.67 7.65
CA GLY A 164 -9.36 1.63 8.14
C GLY A 164 -10.58 1.01 8.82
N GLY A 165 -11.44 1.88 9.34
CA GLY A 165 -12.72 1.51 9.92
C GLY A 165 -13.80 1.22 8.88
N ARG A 166 -15.07 1.23 9.33
CA ARG A 166 -16.24 0.94 8.49
C ARG A 166 -16.38 1.90 7.30
N SER A 167 -16.09 3.19 7.49
CA SER A 167 -16.22 4.18 6.41
C SER A 167 -15.32 3.87 5.21
N LEU A 168 -14.10 3.36 5.44
CA LEU A 168 -13.24 2.93 4.35
C LEU A 168 -13.78 1.69 3.64
N ALA A 169 -14.36 0.75 4.39
CA ALA A 169 -14.99 -0.44 3.82
C ALA A 169 -16.25 -0.10 3.00
N GLU A 170 -17.03 0.88 3.43
CA GLU A 170 -18.19 1.39 2.70
C GLU A 170 -17.74 2.06 1.40
N HIS A 171 -16.75 2.94 1.48
CA HIS A 171 -16.17 3.59 0.31
C HIS A 171 -15.56 2.57 -0.68
N ALA A 172 -14.82 1.58 -0.20
CA ALA A 172 -14.26 0.53 -1.04
C ALA A 172 -15.30 -0.47 -1.60
N ARG A 173 -16.55 -0.42 -1.16
CA ARG A 173 -17.66 -1.15 -1.81
C ARG A 173 -18.37 -0.33 -2.88
N ASP A 174 -18.17 1.00 -2.88
CA ASP A 174 -18.76 1.87 -3.89
C ASP A 174 -18.07 1.60 -5.24
N PRO A 175 -18.80 1.12 -6.26
CA PRO A 175 -18.25 0.88 -7.59
C PRO A 175 -17.74 2.16 -8.28
N GLN A 176 -18.15 3.34 -7.81
CA GLN A 176 -17.68 4.62 -8.35
C GLN A 176 -16.38 5.11 -7.69
N SER A 177 -15.95 4.50 -6.58
CA SER A 177 -14.71 4.91 -5.91
C SER A 177 -13.47 4.67 -6.78
N ARG A 178 -12.40 5.40 -6.49
CA ARG A 178 -11.09 5.22 -7.13
C ARG A 178 -10.41 3.87 -6.86
N PHE A 179 -11.01 3.02 -6.02
CA PHE A 179 -10.60 1.62 -5.89
C PHE A 179 -11.08 0.72 -7.04
N HIS A 180 -12.11 1.14 -7.78
CA HIS A 180 -12.77 0.34 -8.84
C HIS A 180 -12.79 1.00 -10.20
N SER A 181 -12.48 2.30 -10.29
CA SER A 181 -12.45 3.03 -11.55
C SER A 181 -11.37 4.11 -11.55
N TRP A 182 -10.81 4.40 -12.72
CA TRP A 182 -9.92 5.55 -12.94
C TRP A 182 -10.74 6.83 -13.15
N GLU A 183 -10.21 7.98 -12.73
CA GLU A 183 -10.82 9.29 -12.96
C GLU A 183 -10.82 9.59 -14.46
N PRO A 184 -11.95 10.04 -15.03
CA PRO A 184 -11.99 10.49 -16.42
C PRO A 184 -11.14 11.76 -16.61
N ASP A 185 -10.20 11.73 -17.56
CA ASP A 185 -9.31 12.84 -17.90
C ASP A 185 -9.76 13.61 -19.17
N GLY A 186 -10.97 13.37 -19.64
CA GLY A 186 -11.57 14.03 -20.79
C GLY A 186 -12.25 13.06 -21.75
N PRO A 187 -12.38 13.42 -23.05
CA PRO A 187 -12.93 12.52 -24.05
C PRO A 187 -11.90 11.42 -24.38
N GLY A 188 -12.08 10.22 -23.81
CA GLY A 188 -11.19 9.10 -24.08
C GLY A 188 -11.22 8.03 -22.98
N ALA A 189 -10.24 7.13 -23.05
CA ALA A 189 -9.93 6.24 -21.93
C ALA A 189 -9.14 7.03 -20.87
N PRO A 190 -9.38 6.78 -19.56
CA PRO A 190 -8.64 7.43 -18.48
C PRO A 190 -7.11 7.30 -18.63
N PHE A 191 -6.38 8.32 -18.20
CA PHE A 191 -4.91 8.38 -18.23
C PHE A 191 -4.24 7.08 -17.77
N TRP A 192 -4.58 6.60 -16.57
CA TRP A 192 -3.96 5.40 -16.00
C TRP A 192 -4.26 4.15 -16.80
N SER A 193 -5.43 4.08 -17.45
CA SER A 193 -5.77 2.97 -18.33
C SER A 193 -4.90 2.97 -19.60
N LEU A 194 -4.64 4.15 -20.16
CA LEU A 194 -3.77 4.28 -21.34
C LEU A 194 -2.31 3.94 -21.03
N VAL A 195 -1.80 4.36 -19.87
CA VAL A 195 -0.39 4.20 -19.50
C VAL A 195 -0.08 2.80 -18.99
N SER A 196 -0.99 2.17 -18.23
CA SER A 196 -0.77 0.83 -17.67
C SER A 196 -1.37 -0.30 -18.50
N GLY A 197 -2.35 -0.01 -19.37
CA GLY A 197 -3.17 -1.02 -20.03
C GLY A 197 -4.22 -1.68 -19.11
N GLU A 198 -4.29 -1.34 -17.82
CA GLU A 198 -5.37 -1.80 -16.94
C GLU A 198 -6.66 -1.00 -17.18
N GLU A 199 -7.76 -1.69 -17.47
CA GLU A 199 -9.07 -1.05 -17.64
C GLU A 199 -9.57 -0.37 -16.34
N ARG A 200 -9.15 -0.89 -15.17
CA ARG A 200 -9.55 -0.40 -13.85
C ARG A 200 -8.54 -0.83 -12.78
N PRO A 201 -8.48 -0.15 -11.62
CA PRO A 201 -7.59 -0.54 -10.54
C PRO A 201 -7.90 -1.93 -9.97
N SER A 202 -6.85 -2.71 -9.74
CA SER A 202 -6.95 -4.03 -9.09
C SER A 202 -6.94 -3.91 -7.56
N THR A 203 -8.10 -3.70 -6.93
CA THR A 203 -8.24 -3.62 -5.46
C THR A 203 -9.15 -4.70 -4.91
N ALA A 204 -8.75 -5.35 -3.80
CA ALA A 204 -9.59 -6.30 -3.07
C ALA A 204 -9.96 -5.78 -1.67
N LEU A 205 -11.19 -6.09 -1.24
CA LEU A 205 -11.69 -5.75 0.10
C LEU A 205 -11.57 -6.96 1.03
N CYS A 206 -11.03 -6.75 2.23
CA CYS A 206 -10.83 -7.80 3.22
C CYS A 206 -11.29 -7.40 4.63
N SER A 207 -11.98 -8.32 5.31
CA SER A 207 -12.34 -8.18 6.73
C SER A 207 -11.20 -8.71 7.61
N ILE A 208 -10.56 -7.81 8.38
CA ILE A 208 -9.47 -8.19 9.29
C ILE A 208 -9.99 -9.11 10.41
N ASP A 209 -11.19 -8.84 10.93
CA ASP A 209 -11.79 -9.69 11.96
C ASP A 209 -11.91 -11.14 11.44
N THR A 210 -12.21 -11.35 10.16
CA THR A 210 -12.33 -12.69 9.58
C THR A 210 -10.96 -13.37 9.47
N LEU A 211 -9.95 -12.67 8.94
CA LEU A 211 -8.59 -13.24 8.80
C LEU A 211 -7.95 -13.59 10.14
N MET A 212 -8.22 -12.80 11.18
CA MET A 212 -7.56 -12.97 12.49
C MET A 212 -8.32 -13.88 13.46
N LEU A 213 -9.49 -14.40 13.07
CA LEU A 213 -10.25 -15.38 13.85
C LEU A 213 -9.75 -16.83 13.62
N GLU A 214 -8.97 -17.04 12.57
CA GLU A 214 -8.25 -18.29 12.26
C GLU A 214 -6.84 -18.31 12.85
#